data_AF-A0A6B2C2J3-F1
#
_entry.id   AF-A0A6B2C2J3-F1
#
_cell.length_a   1.000
_cell.length_b   1.000
_cell.length_c   1.000
_cell.angle_alpha   90.00
_cell.angle_beta   90.00
_cell.angle_gamma   90.00
#
_symmetry.space_group_name_H-M   'P 1'
#
loop_
_entity.id
_entity.type
_entity.pdbx_description
1 polymer ?
#
loop_
_entity_poly.entity_id
_entity_poly.type
_entity_poly.pdbx_seq_one_letter_code
_entity_poly.pdbx_strand_id
1 'polypeptide(L)'
;MKANKQDSVMSVMLIIIVASLILASIYPIRINREGVMEIYDSGHLKALLKENTGLVIFSSETCPDCVKLMQKYGELRQLLPENILLIEVLFKPGLTDRIFDEYSIMVTPTFLVFRDGELVARYDGLISDDPTIIAQWVMHNYSSNQTSYSQKSLPLNLGIVALVILGFLAAFSPCSLPFLFIVGGGIAKEASRTKDSKKLLIPIILFSAGTLVSITLLTMFFSVISKLFFKTILFVGLILIFAGVYSVIGQGVLQFSINVERKNDYSIYFLSGLVAIQCNAPLVLGSAGILTTSVLTNKWLVALGTLLGMWIAFVLALISVTVIAKKTSWLTKNFRVVEIATGLIFLAAGIILVLR
;
A
#
# COMPACT_ATOMS: atom_id res chain seq x y z
N MET A 1 -1.08 2.18 -47.05
CA MET A 1 -1.11 3.29 -46.08
C MET A 1 -0.89 2.73 -44.67
N LYS A 2 0.30 2.92 -44.09
CA LYS A 2 0.58 2.58 -42.69
C LYS A 2 0.06 3.75 -41.85
N ALA A 3 -1.12 3.59 -41.24
CA ALA A 3 -1.65 4.57 -40.31
C ALA A 3 -0.68 4.71 -39.13
N ASN A 4 -0.34 5.96 -38.82
CA ASN A 4 0.71 6.35 -37.91
C ASN A 4 0.27 6.04 -36.47
N LYS A 5 0.81 4.96 -35.89
CA LYS A 5 0.46 4.48 -34.54
C LYS A 5 0.89 5.45 -33.41
N GLN A 6 1.57 6.54 -33.77
CA GLN A 6 2.19 7.49 -32.84
C GLN A 6 1.20 8.53 -32.30
N ASP A 7 0.12 8.85 -33.02
CA ASP A 7 -0.82 9.92 -32.64
C ASP A 7 -1.79 9.50 -31.51
N SER A 8 -2.00 8.19 -31.33
CA SER A 8 -2.86 7.64 -30.27
C SER A 8 -2.23 7.78 -28.87
N VAL A 9 -0.90 7.75 -28.76
CA VAL A 9 -0.21 7.77 -27.46
C VAL A 9 -0.22 9.19 -26.86
N MET A 10 -0.13 10.21 -27.70
CA MET A 10 -0.09 11.61 -27.26
C MET A 10 -1.44 12.10 -26.73
N SER A 11 -2.56 11.66 -27.32
CA SER A 11 -3.91 11.99 -26.83
C SER A 11 -4.19 11.41 -25.44
N VAL A 12 -3.70 10.20 -25.15
CA VAL A 12 -3.91 9.55 -23.86
C VAL A 12 -3.13 10.26 -22.75
N MET A 13 -1.90 10.69 -23.01
CA MET A 13 -1.10 11.46 -22.05
C MET A 13 -1.73 12.83 -21.72
N LEU A 14 -2.29 13.53 -22.71
CA LEU A 14 -2.90 14.84 -22.51
C LEU A 14 -4.15 14.77 -21.61
N ILE A 15 -4.98 13.76 -21.81
CA ILE A 15 -6.20 13.54 -20.99
C ILE A 15 -5.84 13.25 -19.53
N ILE A 16 -4.77 12.48 -19.30
CA ILE A 16 -4.28 12.17 -17.94
C ILE A 16 -3.77 13.44 -17.22
N ILE A 17 -3.10 14.34 -17.94
CA ILE A 17 -2.57 15.60 -17.37
C ILE A 17 -3.71 16.56 -17.01
N VAL A 18 -4.69 16.74 -17.90
CA VAL A 18 -5.84 17.65 -17.67
C VAL A 18 -6.73 17.13 -16.54
N ALA A 19 -7.01 15.82 -16.47
CA ALA A 19 -7.75 15.23 -15.37
C ALA A 19 -7.02 15.40 -14.03
N SER A 20 -5.69 15.29 -14.02
CA SER A 20 -4.87 15.45 -12.82
C SER A 20 -4.87 16.89 -12.28
N LEU A 21 -4.97 17.89 -13.15
CA LEU A 21 -5.06 19.32 -12.78
C LEU A 21 -6.43 19.70 -12.22
N ILE A 22 -7.52 19.18 -12.78
CA ILE A 22 -8.89 19.44 -12.29
C ILE A 22 -9.12 18.80 -10.91
N LEU A 23 -8.51 17.64 -10.63
CA LEU A 23 -8.59 16.99 -9.33
C LEU A 23 -7.77 17.70 -8.22
N ALA A 24 -6.77 18.51 -8.59
CA ALA A 24 -5.93 19.23 -7.63
C ALA A 24 -6.59 20.51 -7.08
N SER A 25 -7.58 21.08 -7.78
CA SER A 25 -8.22 22.34 -7.43
C SER A 25 -9.41 22.22 -6.47
N ILE A 26 -9.76 21.00 -6.03
CA ILE A 26 -11.00 20.74 -5.27
C ILE A 26 -10.79 20.60 -3.75
N TYR A 27 -9.55 20.63 -3.23
CA TYR A 27 -9.35 20.43 -1.77
C TYR A 27 -9.76 21.66 -0.94
N PRO A 28 -10.79 21.57 -0.07
CA PRO A 28 -11.20 22.67 0.79
C PRO A 28 -10.59 22.47 2.18
N ILE A 29 -9.64 23.34 2.56
CA ILE A 29 -9.32 23.57 3.98
C ILE A 29 -10.27 24.66 4.44
N ARG A 30 -11.15 24.36 5.39
CA ARG A 30 -12.08 25.34 5.97
C ARG A 30 -11.62 25.65 7.38
N ILE A 31 -11.15 26.87 7.61
CA ILE A 31 -10.86 27.38 8.95
C ILE A 31 -12.15 28.01 9.47
N ASN A 32 -12.70 27.50 10.57
CA ASN A 32 -13.87 28.08 11.18
C ASN A 32 -13.49 29.39 11.93
N ARG A 33 -14.45 30.30 12.12
CA ARG A 33 -14.24 31.62 12.75
C ARG A 33 -13.72 31.56 14.20
N GLU A 34 -13.76 30.39 14.83
CA GLU A 34 -13.34 30.18 16.22
C GLU A 34 -11.89 29.68 16.36
N GLY A 35 -11.13 29.63 15.26
CA GLY A 35 -9.74 29.16 15.28
C GLY A 35 -9.60 27.64 15.42
N VAL A 36 -10.70 26.91 15.23
CA VAL A 36 -10.73 25.44 15.13
C VAL A 36 -10.55 25.03 13.68
N MET A 37 -9.62 24.12 13.44
CA MET A 37 -9.38 23.57 12.11
C MET A 37 -10.17 22.28 11.92
N GLU A 38 -11.08 22.27 10.94
CA GLU A 38 -11.77 21.05 10.52
C GLU A 38 -10.92 20.30 9.49
N ILE A 39 -10.66 19.02 9.72
CA ILE A 39 -9.86 18.18 8.83
C ILE A 39 -10.66 16.98 8.32
N TYR A 40 -10.59 16.78 7.00
CA TYR A 40 -11.28 15.72 6.29
C TYR A 40 -10.36 14.63 5.73
N ASP A 41 -9.04 14.88 5.70
CA ASP A 41 -8.05 13.97 5.12
C ASP A 41 -6.98 13.58 6.15
N SER A 42 -6.70 12.27 6.25
CA SER A 42 -5.75 11.76 7.24
C SER A 42 -4.30 12.14 6.92
N GLY A 43 -3.96 12.26 5.63
CA GLY A 43 -2.65 12.72 5.19
C GLY A 43 -2.37 14.16 5.65
N HIS A 44 -3.37 15.02 5.51
CA HIS A 44 -3.28 16.41 5.96
C HIS A 44 -3.20 16.52 7.48
N LEU A 45 -4.02 15.75 8.23
CA LEU A 45 -3.94 15.70 9.69
C LEU A 45 -2.51 15.34 10.14
N LYS A 46 -1.94 14.28 9.59
CA LYS A 46 -0.56 13.85 9.93
C LYS A 46 0.49 14.87 9.57
N ALA A 47 0.36 15.54 8.42
CA ALA A 47 1.30 16.59 8.02
C ALA A 47 1.31 17.76 9.01
N LEU A 48 0.13 18.22 9.43
CA LEU A 48 -0.02 19.29 10.40
C LEU A 48 0.54 18.92 11.78
N LEU A 49 0.23 17.70 12.24
CA LEU A 49 0.69 17.19 13.54
C LEU A 49 2.20 16.91 13.58
N LYS A 50 2.84 16.70 12.42
CA LYS A 50 4.30 16.51 12.35
C LYS A 50 5.07 17.80 12.62
N GLU A 51 4.51 18.93 12.23
CA GLU A 51 5.14 20.24 12.36
C GLU A 51 4.71 20.99 13.62
N ASN A 52 3.61 20.55 14.25
CA ASN A 52 2.98 21.26 15.35
C ASN A 52 2.51 20.31 16.45
N THR A 53 2.48 20.81 17.68
CA THR A 53 1.74 20.14 18.76
C THR A 53 0.24 20.38 18.52
N GLY A 54 -0.59 19.36 18.67
CA GLY A 54 -2.02 19.47 18.41
C GLY A 54 -2.87 18.71 19.42
N LEU A 55 -3.93 19.36 19.91
CA LEU A 55 -5.08 18.71 20.51
C LEU A 55 -6.07 18.37 19.40
N VAL A 56 -6.27 17.07 19.14
CA VAL A 56 -7.24 16.58 18.17
C VAL A 56 -8.46 16.05 18.92
N ILE A 57 -9.63 16.62 18.63
CA ILE A 57 -10.91 16.22 19.20
C ILE A 57 -11.71 15.50 18.11
N PHE A 58 -12.02 14.24 18.34
CA PHE A 58 -12.93 13.47 17.50
C PHE A 58 -14.36 13.64 18.00
N SER A 59 -15.26 14.14 17.15
CA SER A 59 -16.63 14.49 17.51
C SER A 59 -17.64 13.89 16.54
N SER A 60 -18.92 13.88 16.92
CA SER A 60 -20.04 13.47 16.06
C SER A 60 -21.23 14.41 16.27
N GLU A 61 -21.98 14.71 15.21
CA GLU A 61 -23.21 15.50 15.30
C GLU A 61 -24.30 14.80 16.14
N THR A 62 -24.23 13.47 16.24
CA THR A 62 -25.19 12.65 17.03
C THR A 62 -24.82 12.54 18.51
N CYS A 63 -23.70 13.12 18.92
CA CYS A 63 -23.17 13.02 20.28
C CYS A 63 -23.57 14.28 21.09
N PRO A 64 -24.47 14.17 22.09
CA PRO A 64 -24.95 15.34 22.84
C PRO A 64 -23.85 16.10 23.58
N ASP A 65 -22.88 15.37 24.14
CA ASP A 65 -21.76 15.97 24.86
C ASP A 65 -20.78 16.68 23.91
N CYS A 66 -20.66 16.18 22.68
CA CYS A 66 -19.88 16.83 21.63
C CYS A 66 -20.47 18.20 21.27
N VAL A 67 -21.81 18.28 21.12
CA VAL A 67 -22.50 19.55 20.81
C VAL A 67 -22.28 20.59 21.92
N LYS A 68 -22.35 20.17 23.19
CA LYS A 68 -22.07 21.07 24.33
C LYS A 68 -20.62 21.55 24.33
N LEU A 69 -19.68 20.66 24.03
CA LEU A 69 -18.26 20.97 23.99
C LEU A 69 -17.92 21.94 22.85
N MET A 70 -18.50 21.74 21.66
CA MET A 70 -18.28 22.60 20.49
C MET A 70 -18.63 24.06 20.78
N GLN A 71 -19.69 24.32 21.56
CA GLN A 71 -20.08 25.68 21.98
C GLN A 71 -19.03 26.38 22.84
N LYS A 72 -18.08 25.62 23.42
CA LYS A 72 -17.02 26.12 24.30
C LYS A 72 -15.64 26.07 23.66
N TYR A 73 -15.51 25.74 22.37
CA TYR A 73 -14.22 25.69 21.69
C TYR A 73 -13.49 27.03 21.68
N GLY A 74 -14.21 28.14 21.53
CA GLY A 74 -13.62 29.48 21.64
C GLY A 74 -12.93 29.72 22.99
N GLU A 75 -13.56 29.32 24.09
CA GLU A 75 -12.99 29.42 25.45
C GLU A 75 -11.79 28.46 25.60
N LEU A 76 -11.94 27.20 25.17
CA LEU A 76 -10.86 26.22 25.21
C LEU A 76 -9.64 26.70 24.43
N ARG A 77 -9.83 27.30 23.25
CA ARG A 77 -8.73 27.81 22.41
C ARG A 77 -7.94 28.91 23.10
N GLN A 78 -8.62 29.80 23.85
CA GLN A 78 -7.99 30.88 24.61
C GLN A 78 -7.18 30.38 25.81
N LEU A 79 -7.57 29.23 26.38
CA LEU A 79 -6.87 28.61 27.51
C LEU A 79 -5.64 27.79 27.09
N LEU A 80 -5.62 27.30 25.84
CA LEU A 80 -4.50 26.57 25.29
C LEU A 80 -3.38 27.53 24.85
N PRO A 81 -2.09 27.17 25.05
CA PRO A 81 -0.97 27.91 24.48
C PRO A 81 -1.09 28.12 22.97
N GLU A 82 -0.51 29.21 22.46
CA GLU A 82 -0.59 29.54 21.03
C GLU A 82 0.01 28.45 20.14
N ASN A 83 1.04 27.74 20.64
CA ASN A 83 1.74 26.67 19.93
C ASN A 83 1.02 25.31 19.92
N ILE A 84 -0.12 25.19 20.60
CA ILE A 84 -0.99 24.00 20.52
C ILE A 84 -2.13 24.29 19.57
N LEU A 85 -2.18 23.55 18.46
CA LEU A 85 -3.30 23.61 17.51
C LEU A 85 -4.52 22.90 18.09
N LEU A 86 -5.69 23.53 18.00
CA LEU A 86 -6.98 22.90 18.30
C LEU A 86 -7.60 22.41 16.99
N ILE A 87 -7.67 21.10 16.82
CA ILE A 87 -8.14 20.43 15.61
C ILE A 87 -9.39 19.62 15.93
N GLU A 88 -10.43 19.76 15.12
CA GLU A 88 -11.61 18.93 15.20
C GLU A 88 -11.68 17.99 13.99
N VAL A 89 -11.98 16.72 14.27
CA VAL A 89 -12.31 15.71 13.27
C VAL A 89 -13.75 15.25 13.50
N LEU A 90 -14.67 15.85 12.75
CA LEU A 90 -16.09 15.53 12.81
C LEU A 90 -16.40 14.25 12.03
N PHE A 91 -17.11 13.31 12.64
CA PHE A 91 -17.55 12.07 12.00
C PHE A 91 -18.57 12.36 10.89
N LYS A 92 -18.21 12.03 9.65
CA LYS A 92 -19.05 12.16 8.46
C LYS A 92 -18.90 10.91 7.60
N PRO A 93 -19.93 10.03 7.55
CA PRO A 93 -19.94 8.83 6.73
C PRO A 93 -19.48 9.07 5.29
N GLY A 94 -18.52 8.29 4.82
CA GLY A 94 -17.88 8.37 3.52
C GLY A 94 -16.74 9.39 3.39
N LEU A 95 -16.56 10.27 4.39
CA LEU A 95 -15.60 11.36 4.32
C LEU A 95 -14.49 11.23 5.36
N THR A 96 -14.84 11.09 6.64
CA THR A 96 -13.85 11.03 7.74
C THR A 96 -13.73 9.66 8.40
N ASP A 97 -14.50 8.67 7.96
CA ASP A 97 -14.52 7.29 8.50
C ASP A 97 -13.11 6.71 8.58
N ARG A 98 -12.32 6.91 7.53
CA ARG A 98 -10.95 6.41 7.43
C ARG A 98 -10.06 6.97 8.55
N ILE A 99 -10.26 8.22 8.96
CA ILE A 99 -9.51 8.84 10.06
C ILE A 99 -9.96 8.20 11.39
N PHE A 100 -11.27 8.01 11.59
CA PHE A 100 -11.79 7.35 12.79
C PHE A 100 -11.26 5.91 12.92
N ASP A 101 -11.27 5.14 11.83
CA ASP A 101 -10.72 3.79 11.78
C ASP A 101 -9.21 3.78 12.07
N GLU A 102 -8.46 4.70 11.44
CA GLU A 102 -7.02 4.81 11.57
C GLU A 102 -6.57 5.09 13.01
N TYR A 103 -7.30 5.93 13.74
CA TYR A 103 -7.02 6.23 15.15
C TYR A 103 -7.80 5.32 16.13
N SER A 104 -8.53 4.33 15.61
CA SER A 104 -9.34 3.38 16.39
C SER A 104 -10.29 4.10 17.36
N ILE A 105 -11.05 5.07 16.84
CA ILE A 105 -11.98 5.89 17.61
C ILE A 105 -13.33 5.18 17.67
N MET A 106 -13.65 4.62 18.85
CA MET A 106 -14.87 3.84 19.09
C MET A 106 -15.95 4.63 19.85
N VAL A 107 -15.58 5.76 20.46
CA VAL A 107 -16.43 6.59 21.31
C VAL A 107 -16.21 8.05 20.93
N THR A 108 -17.22 8.91 21.10
CA THR A 108 -17.09 10.37 20.94
C THR A 108 -17.69 11.08 22.17
N PRO A 109 -17.11 12.21 22.63
CA PRO A 109 -15.87 12.80 22.13
C PRO A 109 -14.64 11.96 22.52
N THR A 110 -13.58 11.95 21.72
CA THR A 110 -12.27 11.40 22.09
C THR A 110 -11.21 12.48 21.89
N PHE A 111 -10.33 12.63 22.88
CA PHE A 111 -9.27 13.63 22.90
C PHE A 111 -7.92 12.96 22.70
N LEU A 112 -7.17 13.39 21.70
CA LEU A 112 -5.81 12.94 21.43
C LEU A 112 -4.86 14.14 21.49
N VAL A 113 -3.75 14.00 22.23
CA VAL A 113 -2.68 15.00 22.27
C VAL A 113 -1.49 14.48 21.48
N PHE A 114 -1.07 15.25 20.49
CA PHE A 114 0.09 14.96 19.66
C PHE A 114 1.22 15.95 19.89
N ARG A 115 2.45 15.45 19.86
CA ARG A 115 3.69 16.24 19.83
C ARG A 115 4.60 15.66 18.76
N ASP A 116 5.06 16.50 17.84
CA ASP A 116 6.00 16.11 16.78
C ASP A 116 5.54 14.89 15.96
N GLY A 117 4.23 14.79 15.74
CA GLY A 117 3.57 13.70 15.02
C GLY A 117 3.32 12.43 15.84
N GLU A 118 3.76 12.37 17.10
CA GLU A 118 3.57 11.23 17.99
C GLU A 118 2.40 11.45 18.95
N LEU A 119 1.61 10.40 19.18
CA LEU A 119 0.52 10.42 20.15
C LEU A 119 1.08 10.33 21.57
N VAL A 120 0.87 11.36 22.38
CA VAL A 120 1.35 11.45 23.76
C VAL A 120 0.29 11.01 24.75
N ALA A 121 -0.96 11.43 24.55
CA ALA A 121 -2.07 11.11 25.45
C ALA A 121 -3.36 10.89 24.68
N ARG A 122 -4.22 10.01 25.24
CA ARG A 122 -5.54 9.69 24.74
C ARG A 122 -6.53 9.66 25.90
N TYR A 123 -7.70 10.23 25.70
CA TYR A 123 -8.84 10.11 26.60
C TYR A 123 -10.11 9.84 25.80
N ASP A 124 -10.76 8.70 26.06
CA ASP A 124 -12.01 8.32 25.41
C ASP A 124 -13.20 8.75 26.26
N GLY A 125 -14.14 9.51 25.67
CA GLY A 125 -15.29 10.09 26.35
C GLY A 125 -15.07 11.54 26.79
N LEU A 126 -16.10 12.11 27.41
CA LEU A 126 -16.07 13.49 27.91
C LEU A 126 -15.18 13.59 29.17
N ILE A 127 -14.08 14.34 29.08
CA ILE A 127 -13.20 14.63 30.24
C ILE A 127 -13.94 15.47 31.28
N SER A 128 -14.56 16.56 30.83
CA SER A 128 -15.31 17.51 31.65
C SER A 128 -16.10 18.45 30.73
N ASP A 129 -17.20 19.00 31.24
CA ASP A 129 -17.91 20.12 30.60
C ASP A 129 -17.16 21.46 30.75
N ASP A 130 -16.13 21.52 31.61
CA ASP A 130 -15.34 22.73 31.89
C ASP A 130 -14.06 22.77 31.03
N PRO A 131 -13.91 23.76 30.12
CA PRO A 131 -12.73 23.93 29.29
C PRO A 131 -11.42 24.05 30.07
N THR A 132 -11.46 24.57 31.30
CA THR A 132 -10.26 24.72 32.14
C THR A 132 -9.67 23.37 32.54
N ILE A 133 -10.51 22.38 32.82
CA ILE A 133 -10.09 21.03 33.17
C ILE A 133 -9.48 20.33 31.95
N ILE A 134 -10.07 20.52 30.77
CA ILE A 134 -9.54 19.98 29.51
C ILE A 134 -8.16 20.60 29.22
N ALA A 135 -8.04 21.93 29.32
CA ALA A 135 -6.77 22.63 29.10
C ALA A 135 -5.69 22.16 30.11
N GLN A 136 -6.04 22.01 31.40
CA GLN A 136 -5.12 21.47 32.40
C GLN A 136 -4.67 20.05 32.08
N TRP A 137 -5.56 19.18 31.63
CA TRP A 137 -5.21 17.82 31.19
C TRP A 137 -4.25 17.84 30.00
N VAL A 138 -4.49 18.68 29.00
CA VAL A 138 -3.58 18.84 27.85
C VAL A 138 -2.21 19.33 28.31
N MET A 139 -2.16 20.35 29.16
CA MET A 139 -0.90 20.92 29.66
C MET A 139 -0.10 19.94 30.53
N HIS A 140 -0.78 19.13 31.33
CA HIS A 140 -0.14 18.09 32.13
C HIS A 140 0.55 17.03 31.24
N ASN A 141 -0.16 16.52 30.24
CA ASN A 141 0.37 15.52 29.31
C ASN A 141 1.42 16.12 28.35
N TYR A 142 1.28 17.41 28.00
CA TYR A 142 2.29 18.14 27.25
C TYR A 142 3.58 18.30 28.06
N SER A 143 3.54 18.69 29.33
CA SER A 143 4.76 18.96 30.10
C SER A 143 5.51 17.69 30.53
N SER A 144 4.83 16.55 30.62
CA SER A 144 5.49 15.31 31.03
C SER A 144 6.36 14.79 29.89
N ASN A 145 7.68 14.84 30.05
CA ASN A 145 8.66 14.13 29.21
C ASN A 145 8.59 12.61 29.43
N GLN A 146 7.41 12.05 29.71
CA GLN A 146 7.27 10.62 29.92
C GLN A 146 7.37 9.91 28.58
N THR A 147 8.60 9.41 28.37
CA THR A 147 8.97 8.28 27.53
C THR A 147 7.78 7.38 27.21
N SER A 148 7.32 7.52 25.98
CA SER A 148 6.73 6.51 25.10
C SER A 148 6.09 5.32 25.83
N TYR A 149 4.76 5.21 25.66
CA TYR A 149 4.03 3.96 25.81
C TYR A 149 4.91 2.75 25.46
N SER A 150 5.24 1.95 26.47
CA SER A 150 6.07 0.75 26.32
C SER A 150 5.29 -0.28 25.52
N GLN A 151 5.34 -0.17 24.20
CA GLN A 151 4.98 -1.23 23.30
C GLN A 151 5.97 -2.36 23.59
N LYS A 152 5.48 -3.41 24.25
CA LYS A 152 6.23 -4.60 24.64
C LYS A 152 7.05 -5.06 23.43
N SER A 153 8.35 -4.76 23.44
CA SER A 153 9.21 -4.99 22.29
C SER A 153 9.22 -6.48 22.00
N LEU A 154 8.68 -6.85 20.84
CA LEU A 154 8.75 -8.22 20.36
C LEU A 154 10.25 -8.56 20.27
N PRO A 155 10.72 -9.70 20.83
CA PRO A 155 12.13 -10.06 20.74
C PRO A 155 12.58 -10.01 19.27
N LEU A 156 13.69 -9.32 19.01
CA LEU A 156 14.17 -8.94 17.66
C LEU A 156 14.17 -10.14 16.68
N ASN A 157 14.48 -11.34 17.19
CA ASN A 157 14.49 -12.59 16.42
C ASN A 157 13.09 -13.00 15.92
N LEU A 158 12.04 -12.78 16.71
CA LEU A 158 10.66 -13.08 16.32
C LEU A 158 10.16 -12.11 15.24
N GLY A 159 10.61 -10.85 15.30
CA GLY A 159 10.30 -9.83 14.28
C GLY A 159 10.81 -10.22 12.90
N ILE A 160 12.07 -10.67 12.80
CA ILE A 160 12.67 -11.08 11.51
C ILE A 160 11.93 -12.29 10.92
N VAL A 161 11.60 -13.30 11.74
CA VAL A 161 10.87 -14.48 11.27
C VAL A 161 9.47 -14.09 10.78
N ALA A 162 8.75 -13.24 11.53
CA ALA A 162 7.44 -12.74 11.11
C ALA A 162 7.52 -11.97 9.78
N LEU A 163 8.57 -11.18 9.57
CA LEU A 163 8.80 -10.45 8.33
C LEU A 163 9.05 -11.36 7.13
N VAL A 164 9.85 -12.41 7.32
CA VAL A 164 10.10 -13.42 6.28
C VAL A 164 8.80 -14.16 5.95
N ILE A 165 8.00 -14.53 6.95
CA ILE A 165 6.69 -15.17 6.73
C ILE A 165 5.73 -14.24 6.00
N LEU A 166 5.69 -12.96 6.36
CA LEU A 166 4.85 -11.97 5.70
C LEU A 166 5.26 -11.77 4.24
N GLY A 167 6.56 -11.68 3.97
CA GLY A 167 7.10 -11.64 2.60
C GLY A 167 6.76 -12.89 1.79
N PHE A 168 6.81 -14.06 2.44
CA PHE A 168 6.44 -15.32 1.82
C PHE A 168 4.95 -15.34 1.43
N LEU A 169 4.05 -14.96 2.35
CA LEU A 169 2.61 -14.85 2.09
C LEU A 169 2.31 -13.82 1.00
N ALA A 170 3.05 -12.70 0.98
CA ALA A 170 2.94 -11.67 -0.03
C ALA A 170 3.24 -12.20 -1.45
N ALA A 171 4.16 -13.16 -1.60
CA ALA A 171 4.48 -13.76 -2.89
C ALA A 171 3.32 -14.58 -3.47
N PHE A 172 2.42 -15.09 -2.63
CA PHE A 172 1.20 -15.80 -3.03
C PHE A 172 -0.01 -14.87 -3.20
N SER A 173 0.23 -13.56 -3.26
CA SER A 173 -0.80 -12.59 -3.59
C SER A 173 -1.51 -12.96 -4.90
N PRO A 174 -2.84 -12.77 -4.99
CA PRO A 174 -3.62 -13.07 -6.20
C PRO A 174 -3.12 -12.33 -7.44
N CYS A 175 -2.32 -11.27 -7.27
CA CYS A 175 -1.74 -10.50 -8.36
C CYS A 175 -0.40 -11.07 -8.85
N SER A 176 0.42 -11.69 -7.98
CA SER A 176 1.74 -12.27 -8.35
C SER A 176 1.65 -13.73 -8.82
N LEU A 177 0.67 -14.47 -8.32
CA LEU A 177 0.47 -15.89 -8.64
C LEU A 177 0.27 -16.17 -10.14
N PRO A 178 -0.53 -15.39 -10.88
CA PRO A 178 -0.59 -15.48 -12.33
C PRO A 178 0.76 -15.36 -13.06
N PHE A 179 1.60 -14.41 -12.65
CA PHE A 179 2.92 -14.22 -13.25
C PHE A 179 3.84 -15.41 -12.98
N LEU A 180 3.74 -16.01 -11.79
CA LEU A 180 4.45 -17.24 -11.46
C LEU A 180 4.08 -18.39 -12.39
N PHE A 181 2.81 -18.52 -12.76
CA PHE A 181 2.38 -19.54 -13.74
C PHE A 181 2.87 -19.25 -15.15
N ILE A 182 2.84 -17.98 -15.57
CA ILE A 182 3.33 -17.56 -16.90
C ILE A 182 4.84 -17.86 -17.04
N VAL A 183 5.63 -17.36 -16.09
CA VAL A 183 7.08 -17.54 -16.08
C VAL A 183 7.44 -19.00 -15.84
N GLY A 184 6.80 -19.64 -14.87
CA GLY A 184 6.98 -21.06 -14.56
C GLY A 184 6.64 -21.97 -15.74
N GLY A 185 5.57 -21.66 -16.49
CA GLY A 185 5.20 -22.36 -17.72
C GLY A 185 6.24 -22.22 -18.82
N GLY A 186 6.78 -21.01 -19.01
CA GLY A 186 7.89 -20.76 -19.95
C GLY A 186 9.15 -21.56 -19.57
N ILE A 187 9.55 -21.51 -18.29
CA ILE A 187 10.70 -22.26 -17.78
C ILE A 187 10.46 -23.77 -17.89
N ALA A 188 9.26 -24.25 -17.56
CA ALA A 188 8.89 -25.66 -17.66
C ALA A 188 8.96 -26.18 -19.10
N LYS A 189 8.50 -25.38 -20.07
CA LYS A 189 8.61 -25.71 -21.50
C LYS A 189 10.08 -25.82 -21.92
N GLU A 190 10.93 -24.88 -21.52
CA GLU A 190 12.37 -24.94 -21.80
C GLU A 190 13.06 -26.11 -21.07
N ALA A 191 12.63 -26.41 -19.85
CA ALA A 191 13.09 -27.58 -19.07
C ALA A 191 12.80 -28.89 -19.78
N SER A 192 11.65 -28.99 -20.45
CA SER A 192 11.26 -30.19 -21.19
C SER A 192 12.07 -30.37 -22.47
N ARG A 193 12.53 -29.26 -23.08
CA ARG A 193 13.30 -29.27 -24.33
C ARG A 193 14.78 -29.52 -24.09
N THR A 194 15.32 -29.08 -22.96
CA THR A 194 16.74 -29.16 -22.63
C THR A 194 17.02 -30.26 -21.61
N LYS A 195 17.92 -31.20 -21.92
CA LYS A 195 18.41 -32.19 -20.93
C LYS A 195 19.38 -31.57 -19.92
N ASP A 196 19.92 -30.39 -20.20
CA ASP A 196 20.90 -29.69 -19.38
C ASP A 196 20.24 -28.91 -18.23
N SER A 197 20.29 -29.45 -17.01
CA SER A 197 19.79 -28.78 -15.80
C SER A 197 20.43 -27.40 -15.56
N LYS A 198 21.67 -27.19 -16.00
CA LYS A 198 22.42 -25.92 -15.83
C LYS A 198 21.80 -24.76 -16.62
N LYS A 199 21.17 -25.02 -17.77
CA LYS A 199 20.53 -23.95 -18.57
C LYS A 199 19.29 -23.37 -17.88
N LEU A 200 18.71 -24.12 -16.94
CA LEU A 200 17.53 -23.71 -16.20
C LEU A 200 17.80 -22.72 -15.07
N LEU A 201 19.05 -22.66 -14.59
CA LEU A 201 19.44 -21.71 -13.54
C LEU A 201 19.43 -20.26 -14.05
N ILE A 202 19.77 -20.03 -15.31
CA ILE A 202 19.88 -18.70 -15.91
C ILE A 202 18.55 -17.91 -15.83
N PRO A 203 17.39 -18.43 -16.29
CA PRO A 203 16.12 -17.69 -16.20
C PRO A 203 15.68 -17.45 -14.76
N ILE A 204 15.94 -18.37 -13.82
CA ILE A 204 15.62 -18.20 -12.40
C ILE A 204 16.47 -17.05 -11.81
N ILE A 205 17.77 -17.05 -12.07
CA ILE A 205 18.69 -16.00 -11.63
C ILE A 205 18.26 -14.65 -12.21
N LEU A 206 17.94 -14.58 -13.50
CA LEU A 206 17.51 -13.33 -14.14
C LEU A 206 16.18 -12.81 -13.63
N PHE A 207 15.19 -13.70 -13.44
CA PHE A 207 13.93 -13.34 -12.82
C PHE A 207 14.18 -12.75 -11.43
N SER A 208 15.03 -13.41 -10.64
CA SER A 208 15.37 -12.95 -9.31
C SER A 208 16.13 -11.62 -9.28
N ALA A 209 17.06 -11.41 -10.21
CA ALA A 209 17.76 -10.15 -10.37
C ALA A 209 16.79 -9.02 -10.74
N GLY A 210 15.86 -9.30 -11.66
CA GLY A 210 14.77 -8.38 -12.01
C GLY A 210 13.92 -8.02 -10.79
N THR A 211 13.58 -9.00 -9.96
CA THR A 211 12.83 -8.71 -8.73
C THR A 211 13.61 -7.79 -7.79
N LEU A 212 14.87 -8.11 -7.50
CA LEU A 212 15.70 -7.32 -6.59
C LEU A 212 15.87 -5.87 -7.07
N VAL A 213 16.05 -5.67 -8.39
CA VAL A 213 16.18 -4.34 -8.99
C VAL A 213 14.88 -3.53 -8.87
N SER A 214 13.71 -4.11 -9.21
CA SER A 214 12.43 -3.38 -9.12
C SER A 214 12.11 -2.96 -7.70
N ILE A 215 12.34 -3.84 -6.73
CA ILE A 215 12.20 -3.53 -5.30
C ILE A 215 13.09 -2.35 -4.90
N THR A 216 14.37 -2.39 -5.27
CA THR A 216 15.32 -1.33 -4.92
C THR A 216 14.91 0.01 -5.53
N LEU A 217 14.41 -0.03 -6.77
CA LEU A 217 13.87 1.16 -7.43
C LEU A 217 12.61 1.66 -6.70
N LEU A 218 11.69 0.76 -6.35
CA LEU A 218 10.45 1.09 -5.65
C LEU A 218 10.73 1.75 -4.29
N THR A 219 11.70 1.25 -3.52
CA THR A 219 12.06 1.84 -2.23
C THR A 219 12.72 3.20 -2.38
N MET A 220 13.59 3.40 -3.37
CA MET A 220 14.20 4.71 -3.66
C MET A 220 13.15 5.76 -4.08
N PHE A 221 12.19 5.37 -4.92
CA PHE A 221 11.17 6.29 -5.42
C PHE A 221 9.93 6.37 -4.51
N PHE A 222 9.86 5.63 -3.41
CA PHE A 222 8.68 5.57 -2.55
C PHE A 222 8.25 6.94 -2.02
N SER A 223 9.21 7.80 -1.65
CA SER A 223 8.90 9.16 -1.18
C SER A 223 8.09 9.96 -2.21
N VAL A 224 8.45 9.83 -3.49
CA VAL A 224 7.78 10.49 -4.61
C VAL A 224 6.46 9.78 -4.97
N ILE A 225 6.48 8.45 -4.99
CA ILE A 225 5.35 7.62 -5.40
C ILE A 225 4.22 7.64 -4.37
N SER A 226 4.50 7.84 -3.07
CA SER A 226 3.49 7.88 -2.01
C SER A 226 2.36 8.88 -2.29
N LYS A 227 2.68 10.04 -2.89
CA LYS A 227 1.70 11.06 -3.30
C LYS A 227 0.87 10.66 -4.52
N LEU A 228 1.38 9.76 -5.36
CA LEU A 228 0.68 9.21 -6.53
C LEU A 228 0.01 7.87 -6.26
N PHE A 229 0.24 7.27 -5.09
CA PHE A 229 -0.02 5.86 -4.85
C PHE A 229 -1.47 5.44 -5.07
N PHE A 230 -2.43 6.23 -4.57
CA PHE A 230 -3.86 5.99 -4.77
C PHE A 230 -4.25 6.02 -6.25
N LYS A 231 -3.66 6.92 -7.05
CA LYS A 231 -3.93 6.99 -8.50
C LYS A 231 -3.32 5.79 -9.23
N THR A 232 -2.15 5.33 -8.80
CA THR A 232 -1.47 4.18 -9.41
C THR A 232 -2.23 2.87 -9.15
N ILE A 233 -2.81 2.68 -7.97
CA ILE A 233 -3.61 1.47 -7.67
C ILE A 233 -4.78 1.32 -8.64
N LEU A 234 -5.53 2.39 -8.87
CA LEU A 234 -6.68 2.36 -9.78
C LEU A 234 -6.26 2.05 -11.22
N PHE A 235 -5.14 2.64 -11.67
CA PHE A 235 -4.56 2.34 -12.99
C PHE A 235 -4.11 0.88 -13.12
N VAL A 236 -3.44 0.34 -12.10
CA VAL A 236 -3.05 -1.08 -12.05
C VAL A 236 -4.28 -1.98 -12.07
N GLY A 237 -5.33 -1.65 -11.31
CA GLY A 237 -6.60 -2.37 -11.30
C GLY A 237 -7.23 -2.46 -12.70
N LEU A 238 -7.27 -1.34 -13.43
CA LEU A 238 -7.75 -1.32 -14.82
C LEU A 238 -6.90 -2.18 -15.75
N ILE A 239 -5.57 -2.11 -15.65
CA ILE A 239 -4.66 -2.96 -16.44
C ILE A 239 -4.93 -4.46 -16.17
N LEU A 240 -5.15 -4.85 -14.91
CA LEU A 240 -5.47 -6.22 -14.55
C LEU A 240 -6.82 -6.68 -15.10
N ILE A 241 -7.83 -5.80 -15.11
CA ILE A 241 -9.12 -6.08 -15.76
C ILE A 241 -8.91 -6.33 -17.26
N PHE A 242 -8.20 -5.43 -17.95
CA PHE A 242 -7.93 -5.61 -19.38
C PHE A 242 -7.12 -6.88 -19.67
N ALA A 243 -6.09 -7.17 -18.88
CA ALA A 243 -5.31 -8.40 -18.99
C ALA A 243 -6.17 -9.65 -18.74
N GLY A 244 -7.04 -9.61 -17.72
CA GLY A 244 -7.99 -10.69 -17.41
C GLY A 244 -8.96 -10.95 -18.55
N VAL A 245 -9.63 -9.91 -19.05
CA VAL A 245 -10.56 -10.02 -20.21
C VAL A 245 -9.83 -10.59 -21.43
N TYR A 246 -8.64 -10.07 -21.74
CA TYR A 246 -7.87 -10.52 -22.90
C TYR A 246 -7.45 -11.98 -22.79
N SER A 247 -7.12 -12.45 -21.57
CA SER A 247 -6.78 -13.85 -21.30
C SER A 247 -7.99 -14.77 -21.45
N VAL A 248 -9.17 -14.35 -21.00
CA VAL A 248 -10.43 -15.14 -21.06
C VAL A 248 -10.95 -15.28 -22.49
N ILE A 249 -10.81 -14.26 -23.34
CA ILE A 249 -11.23 -14.30 -24.76
C ILE A 249 -10.41 -15.34 -25.56
N GLY A 250 -9.31 -15.86 -25.01
CA GLY A 250 -8.48 -16.88 -25.68
C GLY A 250 -7.62 -16.29 -26.80
N GLN A 251 -7.56 -14.96 -26.91
CA GLN A 251 -6.51 -14.25 -27.66
C GLN A 251 -5.15 -14.27 -26.94
N GLY A 252 -5.11 -14.90 -25.77
CA GLY A 252 -3.94 -15.21 -24.97
C GLY A 252 -3.10 -13.98 -24.65
N VAL A 253 -3.15 -13.50 -23.41
CA VAL A 253 -2.07 -12.63 -22.92
C VAL A 253 -0.72 -13.34 -23.05
N LEU A 254 -0.73 -14.68 -23.00
CA LEU A 254 0.39 -15.57 -23.28
C LEU A 254 0.67 -15.83 -24.77
N GLN A 255 -0.20 -15.38 -25.70
CA GLN A 255 0.08 -15.33 -27.14
C GLN A 255 0.82 -14.06 -27.57
N PHE A 256 1.08 -13.13 -26.64
CA PHE A 256 2.41 -12.50 -26.54
C PHE A 256 3.49 -13.53 -26.15
N SER A 257 3.34 -14.78 -26.59
CA SER A 257 4.37 -15.64 -27.15
C SER A 257 5.16 -14.78 -28.14
N ILE A 258 6.00 -13.93 -27.55
CA ILE A 258 7.28 -13.56 -28.08
C ILE A 258 7.77 -14.85 -28.71
N ASN A 259 7.99 -14.81 -30.02
CA ASN A 259 8.53 -15.94 -30.72
C ASN A 259 9.97 -16.11 -30.18
N VAL A 260 10.11 -16.73 -29.01
CA VAL A 260 11.36 -17.03 -28.29
C VAL A 260 12.18 -18.07 -29.09
N GLU A 261 11.75 -18.40 -30.31
CA GLU A 261 12.63 -18.98 -31.32
C GLU A 261 13.87 -18.12 -31.61
N ARG A 262 13.87 -16.82 -31.25
CA ARG A 262 15.13 -16.07 -31.15
C ARG A 262 15.90 -16.46 -29.88
N LYS A 263 17.00 -17.15 -30.15
CA LYS A 263 17.99 -17.81 -29.29
C LYS A 263 18.58 -17.03 -28.09
N ASN A 264 18.02 -15.91 -27.60
CA ASN A 264 18.65 -15.14 -26.51
C ASN A 264 17.77 -14.16 -25.72
N ASP A 265 16.43 -14.25 -25.72
CA ASP A 265 15.58 -13.26 -25.04
C ASP A 265 15.44 -13.50 -23.52
N TYR A 266 16.59 -13.51 -22.84
CA TYR A 266 16.74 -13.50 -21.39
C TYR A 266 16.14 -12.25 -20.72
N SER A 267 15.97 -11.18 -21.49
CA SER A 267 15.35 -9.92 -21.07
C SER A 267 13.91 -10.10 -20.57
N ILE A 268 13.18 -11.08 -21.09
CA ILE A 268 11.78 -11.34 -20.71
C ILE A 268 11.70 -11.80 -19.26
N TYR A 269 12.57 -12.72 -18.84
CA TYR A 269 12.62 -13.20 -17.46
C TYR A 269 12.94 -12.06 -16.51
N PHE A 270 13.90 -11.21 -16.87
CA PHE A 270 14.22 -10.01 -16.10
C PHE A 270 13.03 -9.03 -16.01
N LEU A 271 12.38 -8.70 -17.12
CA LEU A 271 11.19 -7.82 -17.14
C LEU A 271 10.02 -8.39 -16.33
N SER A 272 9.78 -9.70 -16.43
CA SER A 272 8.71 -10.35 -15.67
C SER A 272 8.95 -10.27 -14.15
N GLY A 273 10.21 -10.32 -13.72
CA GLY A 273 10.59 -10.05 -12.33
C GLY A 273 10.27 -8.61 -11.92
N LEU A 274 10.52 -7.63 -12.80
CA LEU A 274 10.19 -6.22 -12.52
C LEU A 274 8.68 -5.99 -12.33
N VAL A 275 7.86 -6.62 -13.17
CA VAL A 275 6.39 -6.46 -13.18
C VAL A 275 5.75 -7.16 -11.98
N ALA A 276 6.25 -8.35 -11.59
CA ALA A 276 5.68 -9.13 -10.49
C ALA A 276 5.65 -8.38 -9.14
N ILE A 277 6.55 -7.41 -8.92
CA ILE A 277 6.63 -6.62 -7.68
C ILE A 277 5.62 -5.50 -7.62
N GLN A 278 5.19 -4.94 -8.75
CA GLN A 278 4.29 -3.79 -8.77
C GLN A 278 2.96 -4.13 -8.07
N CYS A 279 2.51 -5.37 -8.24
CA CYS A 279 1.37 -5.96 -7.54
C CYS A 279 1.50 -6.02 -6.01
N ASN A 280 2.72 -6.25 -5.51
CA ASN A 280 2.97 -6.45 -4.08
C ASN A 280 3.44 -5.19 -3.37
N ALA A 281 3.70 -4.11 -4.13
CA ALA A 281 4.10 -2.81 -3.59
C ALA A 281 3.21 -2.33 -2.43
N PRO A 282 1.86 -2.33 -2.51
CA PRO A 282 1.03 -1.86 -1.40
C PRO A 282 1.22 -2.65 -0.12
N LEU A 283 1.36 -3.97 -0.24
CA LEU A 283 1.52 -4.84 0.92
C LEU A 283 2.90 -4.66 1.56
N VAL A 284 3.95 -4.60 0.73
CA VAL A 284 5.33 -4.35 1.19
C VAL A 284 5.41 -2.97 1.85
N LEU A 285 4.82 -1.95 1.25
CA LEU A 285 4.82 -0.58 1.76
C LEU A 285 3.97 -0.43 3.03
N GLY A 286 2.82 -1.09 3.08
CA GLY A 286 1.98 -1.13 4.29
C GLY A 286 2.69 -1.81 5.45
N SER A 287 3.35 -2.95 5.19
CA SER A 287 4.15 -3.65 6.21
C SER A 287 5.34 -2.82 6.70
N ALA A 288 6.02 -2.10 5.79
CA ALA A 288 7.07 -1.17 6.15
C ALA A 288 6.52 -0.01 6.99
N GLY A 289 5.36 0.55 6.63
CA GLY A 289 4.70 1.63 7.37
C GLY A 289 4.42 1.26 8.82
N ILE A 290 3.78 0.12 9.06
CA ILE A 290 3.42 -0.38 10.40
C ILE A 290 4.67 -0.59 11.27
N LEU A 291 5.81 -0.95 10.69
CA LEU A 291 7.05 -1.23 11.40
C LEU A 291 8.02 -0.05 11.47
N THR A 292 7.72 1.04 10.76
CA THR A 292 8.50 2.29 10.83
C THR A 292 8.08 3.20 11.97
N THR A 293 6.92 2.95 12.60
CA THR A 293 6.46 3.70 13.78
C THR A 293 7.19 3.28 15.06
N SER A 294 7.83 2.10 15.10
CA SER A 294 8.71 1.74 16.19
C SER A 294 10.08 2.39 16.01
N VAL A 295 10.37 3.37 16.87
CA VAL A 295 11.55 4.25 16.93
C VAL A 295 12.91 3.52 16.85
N LEU A 296 12.97 2.19 17.04
CA LEU A 296 14.21 1.40 17.05
C LEU A 296 14.45 0.45 15.87
N THR A 297 13.49 0.22 14.97
CA THR A 297 13.71 -0.73 13.86
C THR A 297 14.30 -0.03 12.65
N ASN A 298 15.55 -0.41 12.34
CA ASN A 298 16.27 0.03 11.16
C ASN A 298 15.41 -0.30 9.92
N LYS A 299 14.86 0.73 9.25
CA LYS A 299 13.87 0.59 8.15
C LYS A 299 14.34 -0.37 7.05
N TRP A 300 15.66 -0.40 6.82
CA TRP A 300 16.32 -1.31 5.90
C TRP A 300 16.19 -2.78 6.28
N LEU A 301 16.25 -3.11 7.57
CA LEU A 301 16.14 -4.49 8.04
C LEU A 301 14.73 -5.05 7.80
N VAL A 302 13.70 -4.22 8.04
CA VAL A 302 12.30 -4.55 7.77
C VAL A 302 12.08 -4.84 6.29
N ALA A 303 12.55 -3.92 5.44
CA ALA A 303 12.51 -4.12 4.00
C ALA A 303 13.26 -5.40 3.63
N LEU A 304 14.54 -5.55 3.97
CA LEU A 304 15.33 -6.74 3.64
C LEU A 304 14.69 -8.06 4.08
N GLY A 305 14.08 -8.11 5.27
CA GLY A 305 13.39 -9.31 5.77
C GLY A 305 12.18 -9.70 4.91
N THR A 306 11.30 -8.75 4.59
CA THR A 306 10.14 -9.00 3.71
C THR A 306 10.57 -9.39 2.30
N LEU A 307 11.63 -8.76 1.78
CA LEU A 307 12.17 -9.02 0.46
C LEU A 307 12.79 -10.41 0.36
N LEU A 308 13.55 -10.81 1.37
CA LEU A 308 14.13 -12.14 1.46
C LEU A 308 13.02 -13.21 1.47
N GLY A 309 11.97 -13.00 2.27
CA GLY A 309 10.82 -13.91 2.33
C GLY A 309 10.11 -14.06 0.98
N MET A 310 9.89 -12.95 0.29
CA MET A 310 9.26 -12.94 -1.02
C MET A 310 10.14 -13.62 -2.09
N TRP A 311 11.45 -13.35 -2.08
CA TRP A 311 12.42 -13.98 -2.98
C TRP A 311 12.48 -15.50 -2.77
N ILE A 312 12.55 -15.96 -1.53
CA ILE A 312 12.53 -17.40 -1.18
C ILE A 312 11.25 -18.06 -1.73
N ALA A 313 10.09 -17.43 -1.53
CA ALA A 313 8.81 -17.95 -2.01
C ALA A 313 8.78 -18.08 -3.54
N PHE A 314 9.24 -17.06 -4.28
CA PHE A 314 9.31 -17.11 -5.74
C PHE A 314 10.25 -18.21 -6.24
N VAL A 315 11.45 -18.34 -5.65
CA VAL A 315 12.41 -19.38 -6.02
C VAL A 315 11.83 -20.77 -5.76
N LEU A 316 11.22 -20.99 -4.59
CA LEU A 316 10.58 -22.26 -4.23
C LEU A 316 9.41 -22.58 -5.16
N ALA A 317 8.59 -21.59 -5.51
CA ALA A 317 7.48 -21.75 -6.44
C ALA A 317 7.97 -22.14 -7.85
N LEU A 318 9.01 -21.46 -8.37
CA LEU A 318 9.60 -21.79 -9.67
C LEU A 318 10.22 -23.20 -9.68
N ILE A 319 10.99 -23.57 -8.63
CA ILE A 319 11.53 -24.92 -8.48
C ILE A 319 10.39 -25.94 -8.46
N SER A 320 9.33 -25.70 -7.68
CA SER A 320 8.18 -26.58 -7.58
C SER A 320 7.51 -26.79 -8.93
N VAL A 321 7.28 -25.72 -9.70
CA VAL A 321 6.71 -25.80 -11.05
C VAL A 321 7.60 -26.64 -11.96
N THR A 322 8.92 -26.50 -11.89
CA THR A 322 9.84 -27.28 -12.75
C THR A 322 9.86 -28.77 -12.38
N VAL A 323 9.79 -29.11 -11.10
CA VAL A 323 9.73 -30.49 -10.62
C VAL A 323 8.39 -31.13 -11.02
N ILE A 324 7.28 -30.41 -10.82
CA ILE A 324 5.94 -30.87 -11.18
C ILE A 324 5.84 -31.05 -12.69
N ALA A 325 6.33 -30.10 -13.49
CA ALA A 325 6.28 -30.17 -14.95
C ALA A 325 7.08 -31.37 -15.51
N LYS A 326 8.23 -31.71 -14.90
CA LYS A 326 8.98 -32.92 -15.28
C LYS A 326 8.20 -34.21 -15.01
N LYS A 327 7.45 -34.24 -13.91
CA LYS A 327 6.73 -35.44 -13.46
C LYS A 327 5.35 -35.58 -14.11
N THR A 328 4.72 -34.47 -14.50
CA THR A 328 3.32 -34.46 -14.97
C THR A 328 3.20 -33.84 -16.36
N SER A 329 2.96 -34.69 -17.36
CA SER A 329 2.55 -34.26 -18.72
C SER A 329 1.14 -33.66 -18.78
N TRP A 330 0.42 -33.67 -17.64
CA TRP A 330 -0.93 -33.13 -17.53
C TRP A 330 -0.96 -31.60 -17.67
N LEU A 331 0.03 -30.92 -17.07
CA LEU A 331 0.10 -29.45 -17.05
C LEU A 331 0.28 -28.86 -18.46
N THR A 332 1.04 -29.55 -19.32
CA THR A 332 1.23 -29.14 -20.72
C THR A 332 0.00 -29.41 -21.57
N LYS A 333 -0.77 -30.48 -21.29
CA LYS A 333 -2.01 -30.79 -22.01
C LYS A 333 -3.15 -29.82 -21.67
N ASN A 334 -3.23 -29.37 -20.42
CA ASN A 334 -4.31 -28.52 -19.93
C ASN A 334 -3.90 -27.05 -19.79
N PHE A 335 -2.86 -26.60 -20.50
CA PHE A 335 -2.37 -25.23 -20.43
C PHE A 335 -3.46 -24.19 -20.66
N ARG A 336 -4.40 -24.46 -21.59
CA ARG A 336 -5.54 -23.59 -21.87
C ARG A 336 -6.47 -23.40 -20.66
N VAL A 337 -6.67 -24.45 -19.86
CA VAL A 337 -7.49 -24.37 -18.65
C VAL A 337 -6.80 -23.51 -17.60
N VAL A 338 -5.49 -23.69 -17.43
CA VAL A 338 -4.69 -22.86 -16.50
C VAL A 338 -4.70 -21.40 -16.95
N GLU A 339 -4.57 -21.12 -18.24
CA GLU A 339 -4.62 -19.76 -18.79
C GLU A 339 -5.97 -19.06 -18.55
N ILE A 340 -7.08 -19.77 -18.77
CA ILE A 340 -8.43 -19.23 -18.49
C ILE A 340 -8.60 -18.98 -16.99
N ALA A 341 -8.20 -19.93 -16.14
CA ALA A 341 -8.28 -19.77 -14.68
C ALA A 341 -7.45 -18.57 -14.20
N THR A 342 -6.24 -18.40 -14.76
CA THR A 342 -5.35 -17.29 -14.44
C THR A 342 -5.95 -15.94 -14.89
N GLY A 343 -6.57 -15.91 -16.07
CA GLY A 343 -7.29 -14.75 -16.58
C GLY A 343 -8.48 -14.34 -15.70
N LEU A 344 -9.26 -15.30 -15.21
CA LEU A 344 -10.36 -15.05 -14.27
C LEU A 344 -9.86 -14.50 -12.93
N ILE A 345 -8.72 -15.00 -12.42
CA ILE A 345 -8.10 -14.47 -11.20
C ILE A 345 -7.69 -13.00 -11.41
N PHE A 346 -7.06 -12.68 -12.54
CA PHE A 346 -6.70 -11.29 -12.86
C PHE A 346 -7.91 -10.37 -12.96
N LEU A 347 -8.98 -10.84 -13.61
CA LEU A 347 -10.23 -10.10 -13.73
C LEU A 347 -10.81 -9.79 -12.33
N ALA A 348 -10.93 -10.81 -11.49
CA ALA A 348 -11.46 -10.67 -10.14
C ALA A 348 -10.60 -9.74 -9.27
N ALA A 349 -9.28 -9.92 -9.29
CA ALA A 349 -8.35 -9.07 -8.55
C ALA A 349 -8.42 -7.61 -9.01
N GLY A 350 -8.49 -7.38 -10.32
CA GLY A 350 -8.63 -6.04 -10.90
C GLY A 350 -9.95 -5.37 -10.50
N ILE A 351 -11.07 -6.09 -10.55
CA ILE A 351 -12.38 -5.58 -10.11
C ILE A 351 -12.36 -5.21 -8.62
N ILE A 352 -11.81 -6.07 -7.77
CA ILE A 352 -11.69 -5.82 -6.33
C ILE A 352 -10.82 -4.58 -6.06
N LEU A 353 -9.72 -4.40 -6.81
CA LEU A 353 -8.84 -3.23 -6.67
C LEU A 353 -9.49 -1.92 -7.14
N VAL A 354 -10.40 -1.97 -8.12
CA VAL A 354 -11.10 -0.77 -8.63
C VAL A 354 -12.29 -0.39 -7.74
N LEU A 355 -12.95 -1.36 -7.11
CA LEU A 355 -14.10 -1.12 -6.23
C LEU A 355 -13.73 -0.60 -4.83
N ARG A 356 -12.45 -0.65 -4.46
CA ARG A 356 -11.93 -0.28 -3.14
C ARG A 356 -11.19 1.05 -3.19
#